data_AF-M6G9F8-F1
#
_entry.id   AF-M6G9F8-F1
#
_cell.length_a   1.000
_cell.length_b   1.000
_cell.length_c   1.000
_cell.angle_alpha   90.00
_cell.angle_beta   90.00
_cell.angle_gamma   90.00
#
_symmetry.space_group_name_H-M   'P 1'
#
loop_
_entity.id
_entity.type
_entity.pdbx_description
1 polymer ?
#
loop_
_entity_poly.entity_id
_entity_poly.type
_entity_poly.pdbx_seq_one_letter_code
_entity_poly.pdbx_strand_id
1 'polypeptide(L)'
;MQRIIKTVLLVLFFTWGINCINGSKNSLPFFAYLDLSTKGGSSFAVAQITPGSGVSDIPLNTSIQATFNSAFDSSSVTSSTFFLTKVEILF
;
A
#
# COMPACT_ATOMS: atom_id res chain seq x y z
N MET A 1 3.61 42.25 -28.64
CA MET A 1 4.10 40.85 -28.76
C MET A 1 5.18 40.47 -27.76
N GLN A 2 6.02 41.40 -27.27
CA GLN A 2 7.12 41.10 -26.33
C GLN A 2 6.68 40.62 -24.93
N ARG A 3 5.50 41.02 -24.44
CA ARG A 3 4.99 40.59 -23.12
C ARG A 3 4.67 39.10 -23.07
N ILE A 4 4.08 38.54 -24.13
CA ILE A 4 3.71 37.12 -24.22
C ILE A 4 4.97 36.25 -24.30
N ILE A 5 5.94 36.65 -25.13
CA ILE A 5 7.23 35.94 -25.28
C ILE A 5 7.98 35.92 -23.93
N LYS A 6 7.98 37.03 -23.18
CA LYS A 6 8.64 37.14 -21.88
C LYS A 6 7.99 36.25 -20.82
N THR A 7 6.65 36.13 -20.83
CA THR A 7 5.93 35.22 -19.92
C THR A 7 6.18 33.75 -20.29
N VAL A 8 6.16 33.39 -21.58
CA VAL A 8 6.44 32.02 -22.04
C VAL A 8 7.87 31.60 -21.71
N LEU A 9 8.85 32.49 -21.91
CA LEU A 9 10.24 32.25 -21.52
C LEU A 9 10.39 32.08 -20.00
N LEU A 10 9.70 32.88 -19.19
CA LEU A 10 9.76 32.75 -17.74
C LEU A 10 9.20 31.39 -17.27
N VAL A 11 8.09 30.93 -17.85
CA VAL A 11 7.49 29.62 -17.52
C VAL A 11 8.40 28.48 -17.96
N LEU A 12 9.00 28.55 -19.16
CA LEU A 12 9.97 27.55 -19.65
C LEU A 12 11.27 27.54 -18.84
N PHE A 13 11.70 28.68 -18.27
CA PHE A 13 12.84 28.74 -17.36
C PHE A 13 12.51 28.15 -15.97
N PHE A 14 11.30 28.37 -15.47
CA PHE A 14 10.85 27.79 -14.20
C PHE A 14 10.67 26.27 -14.26
N THR A 15 10.38 25.68 -15.43
CA THR A 15 10.27 24.22 -15.58
C THR A 15 11.63 23.50 -15.66
N TRP A 16 12.74 24.21 -15.87
CA TRP A 16 14.09 23.62 -15.88
C TRP A 16 14.87 23.85 -14.57
N GLY A 17 14.38 24.73 -13.69
CA GLY A 17 15.02 25.06 -12.41
C GLY A 17 14.64 24.18 -11.22
N ILE A 18 13.68 23.25 -11.36
CA ILE A 18 13.23 22.38 -10.26
C ILE A 18 14.01 21.06 -10.32
N ASN A 19 15.30 21.13 -9.97
CA ASN A 19 16.07 19.95 -9.59
C ASN A 19 15.96 19.77 -8.07
N CYS A 20 15.65 18.54 -7.64
CA CYS A 20 15.51 18.04 -6.26
C CYS A 20 14.17 18.29 -5.57
N ILE A 21 13.19 17.43 -5.87
CA ILE A 21 12.10 17.07 -4.93
C ILE A 21 12.62 15.91 -4.06
N ASN A 22 13.71 16.13 -3.32
CA ASN A 22 14.13 15.20 -2.27
C ASN A 22 13.66 15.78 -0.93
N GLY A 23 12.64 15.14 -0.36
CA GLY A 23 11.91 15.64 0.79
C GLY A 23 12.80 15.90 1.99
N SER A 24 12.66 17.09 2.58
CA SER A 24 12.64 17.24 4.04
C SER A 24 12.32 18.67 4.49
N LYS A 25 12.49 19.73 3.68
CA LYS A 25 12.25 21.11 4.16
C LYS A 25 11.79 22.08 3.06
N ASN A 26 10.51 22.08 2.69
CA ASN A 26 9.99 23.21 1.92
C ASN A 26 8.62 23.68 2.41
N SER A 27 8.56 24.97 2.75
CA SER A 27 7.42 25.68 3.31
C SER A 27 6.58 26.31 2.18
N LEU A 28 6.04 25.47 1.29
CA LEU A 28 5.18 25.93 0.20
C LEU A 28 3.81 25.23 0.26
N PRO A 29 2.71 25.95 0.55
CA PRO A 29 1.41 25.35 0.87
C PRO A 29 0.74 24.65 -0.32
N PHE A 30 1.04 25.06 -1.56
CA PHE A 30 0.43 24.48 -2.76
C PHE A 30 0.91 23.04 -3.06
N PHE A 31 2.20 22.74 -2.82
CA PHE A 31 2.74 21.40 -3.03
C PHE A 31 2.39 20.43 -1.89
N ALA A 32 1.95 20.93 -0.73
CA ALA A 32 1.45 20.08 0.34
C ALA A 32 0.14 19.35 -0.03
N TYR A 33 -0.63 19.90 -0.98
CA TYR A 33 -1.86 19.26 -1.47
C TYR A 33 -1.61 18.27 -2.62
N LEU A 34 -0.52 18.45 -3.36
CA LEU A 34 -0.04 17.49 -4.34
C LEU A 34 0.75 16.39 -3.63
N ASP A 35 0.07 15.65 -2.76
CA ASP A 35 0.62 14.43 -2.20
C ASP A 35 0.59 13.32 -3.25
N LEU A 36 1.55 13.35 -4.18
CA LEU A 36 1.86 12.22 -5.05
C LEU A 36 2.59 11.10 -4.29
N SER A 37 2.70 11.19 -2.96
CA SER A 37 3.09 10.07 -2.12
C SER A 37 1.91 9.13 -1.97
N THR A 38 1.50 8.52 -3.09
CA THR A 38 1.26 7.08 -3.01
C THR A 38 2.60 6.45 -2.66
N LYS A 39 2.95 6.50 -1.37
CA LYS A 39 3.71 5.40 -0.78
C LYS A 39 2.78 4.19 -0.84
N GLY A 40 2.61 3.67 -2.06
CA GLY A 40 2.01 2.40 -2.37
C GLY A 40 2.96 1.29 -1.94
N GLY A 41 3.39 1.34 -0.67
CA GLY A 41 3.85 0.15 -0.01
C GLY A 41 2.58 -0.60 0.33
N SER A 42 2.28 -1.66 -0.41
CA SER A 42 1.25 -2.62 -0.03
C SER A 42 1.48 -2.98 1.44
N SER A 43 0.60 -2.54 2.33
CA SER A 43 0.72 -2.89 3.76
C SER A 43 0.68 -4.41 3.87
N PHE A 44 1.52 -5.00 4.72
CA PHE A 44 1.52 -6.45 4.93
C PHE A 44 0.11 -6.90 5.32
N ALA A 45 -0.45 -7.84 4.57
CA ALA A 45 -1.84 -8.28 4.73
C ALA A 45 -2.02 -9.73 4.27
N VAL A 46 -3.10 -10.35 4.76
CA VAL A 46 -3.59 -11.63 4.24
C VAL A 46 -4.25 -11.37 2.89
N ALA A 47 -3.77 -12.07 1.86
CA ALA A 47 -4.26 -11.99 0.49
C ALA A 47 -5.36 -13.02 0.20
N GLN A 48 -5.29 -14.21 0.81
CA GLN A 48 -6.26 -15.29 0.58
C GLN A 48 -6.36 -16.20 1.80
N ILE A 49 -7.56 -16.74 2.02
CA ILE A 49 -7.83 -17.82 2.99
C ILE A 49 -8.57 -18.93 2.25
N THR A 50 -8.24 -20.18 2.52
CA THR A 50 -8.91 -21.37 1.99
C THR A 50 -9.11 -22.39 3.10
N PRO A 51 -10.33 -22.92 3.30
CA PRO A 51 -11.59 -22.53 2.66
C PRO A 51 -11.96 -21.07 2.88
N GLY A 52 -12.69 -20.49 1.92
CA GLY A 52 -13.21 -19.13 2.06
C GLY A 52 -14.25 -19.02 3.17
N SER A 53 -14.56 -17.80 3.58
CA SER A 53 -15.64 -17.55 4.54
C SER A 53 -17.00 -17.98 3.98
N GLY A 54 -17.82 -18.60 4.83
CA GLY A 54 -19.19 -18.98 4.49
C GLY A 54 -19.32 -20.16 3.52
N VAL A 55 -18.23 -20.86 3.20
CA VAL A 55 -18.30 -22.07 2.35
C VAL A 55 -18.76 -23.26 3.20
N SER A 56 -19.79 -23.96 2.72
CA SER A 56 -20.29 -25.21 3.31
C SER A 56 -19.76 -26.44 2.56
N ASP A 57 -20.03 -27.63 3.09
CA ASP A 57 -19.77 -28.92 2.41
C ASP A 57 -18.30 -29.14 2.03
N ILE A 58 -17.39 -28.57 2.82
CA ILE A 58 -15.95 -28.76 2.67
C ILE A 58 -15.57 -30.19 3.12
N PRO A 59 -14.86 -30.97 2.28
CA PRO A 59 -14.34 -32.27 2.68
C PRO A 59 -13.47 -32.20 3.94
N LEU A 60 -13.58 -33.20 4.83
CA LEU A 60 -12.82 -33.22 6.09
C LEU A 60 -11.30 -33.31 5.92
N ASN A 61 -10.84 -33.71 4.73
CA ASN A 61 -9.42 -33.78 4.37
C ASN A 61 -8.91 -32.51 3.66
N THR A 62 -9.70 -31.44 3.62
CA THR A 62 -9.27 -30.18 3.00
C THR A 62 -8.19 -29.50 3.84
N SER A 63 -7.10 -29.11 3.17
CA SER A 63 -6.03 -28.32 3.78
C SER A 63 -6.47 -26.87 4.00
N ILE A 64 -6.19 -26.35 5.20
CA ILE A 64 -6.41 -24.95 5.54
C ILE A 64 -5.17 -24.16 5.13
N GLN A 65 -5.36 -23.11 4.34
CA GLN A 65 -4.28 -22.30 3.77
C GLN A 65 -4.57 -20.81 3.94
N ALA A 66 -3.50 -20.05 4.23
CA ALA A 66 -3.51 -18.59 4.21
C ALA A 66 -2.32 -18.10 3.39
N THR A 67 -2.57 -17.16 2.46
CA THR A 67 -1.55 -16.56 1.60
C THR A 67 -1.40 -15.10 1.97
N PHE A 68 -0.17 -14.60 2.05
CA PHE A 68 0.13 -13.19 2.36
C PHE A 68 0.54 -12.43 1.10
N ASN A 69 0.33 -11.12 1.09
CA ASN A 69 0.61 -10.28 -0.07
C ASN A 69 2.10 -9.94 -0.28
N SER A 70 2.97 -10.39 0.63
CA SER A 70 4.41 -10.17 0.56
C SER A 70 5.16 -11.22 1.37
N ALA A 71 6.45 -11.39 1.05
CA ALA A 71 7.31 -12.29 1.80
C ALA A 71 7.54 -11.77 3.23
N PHE A 72 7.67 -12.70 4.17
CA PHE A 72 7.94 -12.42 5.57
C PHE A 72 8.79 -13.55 6.16
N ASP A 73 9.35 -13.31 7.34
CA ASP A 73 10.18 -14.31 8.01
C ASP A 73 9.32 -15.49 8.48
N SER A 74 9.57 -16.68 7.96
CA SER A 74 8.83 -17.89 8.32
C SER A 74 8.98 -18.28 9.80
N SER A 75 10.07 -17.87 10.44
CA SER A 75 10.26 -18.11 11.88
C SER A 75 9.26 -17.34 12.75
N SER A 76 8.62 -16.30 12.20
CA SER A 76 7.54 -15.58 12.86
C SER A 76 6.21 -16.35 12.88
N VAL A 77 6.07 -17.44 12.11
CA VAL A 77 4.90 -18.33 12.15
C VAL A 77 5.09 -19.36 13.24
N THR A 78 4.45 -19.11 14.37
CA THR A 78 4.49 -19.98 15.54
C THR A 78 3.07 -20.24 16.04
N SER A 79 2.89 -21.21 16.94
CA SER A 79 1.57 -21.51 17.51
C SER A 79 0.95 -20.36 18.31
N SER A 80 1.72 -19.32 18.67
CA SER A 80 1.22 -18.13 19.36
C SER A 80 0.87 -16.97 18.42
N THR A 81 1.44 -16.94 17.22
CA THR A 81 1.22 -15.86 16.24
C THR A 81 0.25 -16.25 15.12
N PHE A 82 0.12 -17.54 14.82
CA PHE A 82 -0.80 -18.08 13.83
C PHE A 82 -1.46 -19.35 14.36
N PHE A 83 -2.76 -19.28 14.61
CA PHE A 83 -3.50 -20.36 15.25
C PHE A 83 -4.90 -20.51 14.63
N LEU A 84 -5.43 -21.72 14.72
CA LEU A 84 -6.77 -22.09 14.31
C LEU A 84 -7.66 -22.14 15.55
N THR A 85 -8.76 -21.38 15.54
CA THR A 85 -9.79 -21.45 16.58
C THR A 85 -11.03 -22.12 16.04
N LYS A 86 -11.62 -22.98 16.87
CA LYS A 86 -13.00 -23.39 16.67
C LYS A 86 -13.89 -22.27 17.17
N VAL A 87 -14.75 -21.73 16.32
CA VAL A 87 -15.86 -20.89 16.78
C VAL A 87 -16.89 -21.84 17.42
N GLU A 88 -17.00 -21.81 18.74
CA GLU A 88 -18.20 -22.32 19.41
C GLU A 88 -19.31 -21.30 19.20
N ILE A 89 -20.15 -21.55 18.20
CA ILE A 89 -21.44 -20.88 18.14
C ILE A 89 -22.26 -21.50 19.28
N LEU A 90 -22.44 -20.75 20.36
CA LEU A 90 -23.34 -21.12 21.44
C LEU A 90 -24.77 -21.18 20.84
N PHE A 91 -25.37 -22.37 20.86
CA PHE A 91 -26.77 -22.58 20.52
C PHE A 91 -27.66 -22.34 21.75
#